data_AF-A0A316DB72-F1
#
_entry.id   AF-A0A316DB72-F1
#
_cell.length_a   1.000
_cell.length_b   1.000
_cell.length_c   1.000
_cell.angle_alpha   90.00
_cell.angle_beta   90.00
_cell.angle_gamma   90.00
#
_symmetry.space_group_name_H-M   'P 1'
#
loop_
_entity.id
_entity.type
_entity.pdbx_description
1 polymer ?
#
loop_
_entity_poly.entity_id
_entity_poly.type
_entity_poly.pdbx_seq_one_letter_code
_entity_poly.pdbx_strand_id
1 'polypeptide(L)'
;MKKHTVIGLTSLAMVGALAAPAVLNVQPASAAIAAGSVVINEIMYNYASGTTQEWVELYNTTGASIDLSGYKVTDNNVGASSLTEGVYTIPAGTTIPAGGYLTIGNSVSSAQLKWSANLALSNSGDGFALFSDADGNNLASSAEVIDSVEFTSAWGGNGTGPSLERKDPAGTSSSSTNWASSTTSGGTLGAKNTVYINGGGGGGGGTVTGSKILWDQGHGQTAGNADWTIGGANSSFADALRVKGYTVASTTSAISATVLSGYKVLVLPEPNINYTATEKTAINTFIQNGGGVYFIADHIVSDRNNDGWDSVQIFDGSQTVANPTTGSWVGATFGFYFNRNNLVQEPVTDIRANSVTSGVTAVGVWNGSTIHVTGSNSSVVSDIFISGQADPFHVHGSYGSGRFAALGDSSLYDDGTGAAGKNLYDGWNDYSDKVLAVNTVQWLAGTIN
;
A
#
# COMPACT_ATOMS: atom_id res chain seq x y z
N MET A 1 -98.07 -35.65 16.47
CA MET A 1 -97.41 -35.68 17.80
C MET A 1 -96.03 -36.28 17.66
N LYS A 2 -95.05 -35.74 18.40
CA LYS A 2 -93.59 -35.95 18.34
C LYS A 2 -92.89 -35.09 17.28
N LYS A 3 -91.76 -34.42 17.54
CA LYS A 3 -91.07 -33.86 18.72
C LYS A 3 -89.96 -32.97 18.11
N HIS A 4 -89.67 -31.82 18.71
CA HIS A 4 -88.64 -30.88 18.24
C HIS A 4 -87.21 -31.48 18.27
N THR A 5 -86.39 -31.14 17.27
CA THR A 5 -84.95 -30.90 17.45
C THR A 5 -84.50 -29.79 16.49
N VAL A 6 -84.19 -28.62 17.05
CA VAL A 6 -83.49 -27.52 16.37
C VAL A 6 -81.99 -27.79 16.50
N ILE A 7 -81.28 -27.83 15.36
CA ILE A 7 -79.82 -27.94 15.34
C ILE A 7 -79.26 -26.53 15.50
N GLY A 8 -78.71 -26.24 16.68
CA GLY A 8 -77.87 -25.06 16.90
C GLY A 8 -76.48 -25.30 16.35
N LEU A 9 -76.10 -24.55 15.32
CA LEU A 9 -74.71 -24.45 14.87
C LEU A 9 -73.99 -23.46 15.78
N THR A 10 -73.09 -23.95 16.63
CA THR A 10 -72.18 -23.11 17.41
C THR A 10 -71.20 -22.40 16.48
N SER A 11 -71.22 -21.07 16.48
CA SER A 11 -70.23 -20.20 15.85
C SER A 11 -68.87 -20.38 16.51
N LEU A 12 -67.88 -20.86 15.75
CA LEU A 12 -66.47 -20.87 16.13
C LEU A 12 -65.87 -19.51 15.74
N ALA A 13 -65.55 -18.68 16.72
CA ALA A 13 -64.87 -17.40 16.49
C ALA A 13 -63.44 -17.66 15.99
N MET A 14 -63.16 -17.26 14.75
CA MET A 14 -61.82 -17.28 14.18
C MET A 14 -61.10 -16.00 14.63
N VAL A 15 -60.24 -16.10 15.65
CA VAL A 15 -59.29 -15.04 15.99
C VAL A 15 -58.16 -15.12 14.96
N GLY A 16 -58.21 -14.27 13.95
CA GLY A 16 -57.10 -14.07 13.03
C GLY A 16 -55.97 -13.35 13.76
N ALA A 17 -54.97 -14.10 14.23
CA ALA A 17 -53.70 -13.53 14.62
C ALA A 17 -52.98 -13.09 13.33
N LEU A 18 -52.99 -11.79 13.06
CA LEU A 18 -52.11 -11.17 12.07
C LEU A 18 -50.67 -11.35 12.57
N ALA A 19 -49.97 -12.37 12.06
CA ALA A 19 -48.54 -12.48 12.21
C ALA A 19 -47.90 -11.28 11.49
N ALA A 20 -47.26 -10.39 12.26
CA ALA A 20 -46.42 -9.36 11.68
C ALA A 20 -45.36 -10.04 10.78
N PRO A 21 -45.04 -9.48 9.60
CA PRO A 21 -43.99 -10.03 8.77
C PRO A 21 -42.70 -10.03 9.59
N ALA A 22 -42.04 -11.19 9.66
CA ALA A 22 -40.70 -11.28 10.21
C ALA A 22 -39.81 -10.31 9.41
N VAL A 23 -39.41 -9.20 10.04
CA VAL A 23 -38.34 -8.37 9.51
C VAL A 23 -37.09 -9.21 9.66
N LEU A 24 -36.68 -9.86 8.57
CA LEU A 24 -35.39 -10.52 8.50
C LEU A 24 -34.36 -9.39 8.61
N ASN A 25 -33.81 -9.21 9.82
CA ASN A 25 -32.72 -8.27 10.05
C ASN A 25 -31.49 -8.89 9.39
N VAL A 26 -31.36 -8.70 8.07
CA VAL A 26 -30.14 -9.01 7.35
C VAL A 26 -29.11 -8.05 7.91
N GLN A 27 -28.31 -8.53 8.86
CA GLN A 27 -27.10 -7.84 9.26
C GLN A 27 -26.31 -7.62 7.97
N PRO A 28 -25.99 -6.37 7.59
CA PRO A 28 -25.16 -6.16 6.42
C PRO A 28 -23.90 -7.00 6.59
N ALA A 29 -23.50 -7.70 5.53
CA ALA A 29 -22.21 -8.38 5.52
C ALA A 29 -21.17 -7.36 6.00
N SER A 30 -20.44 -7.70 7.08
CA SER A 30 -19.36 -6.85 7.57
C SER A 30 -18.48 -6.53 6.36
N ALA A 31 -18.23 -5.24 6.11
CA ALA A 31 -17.36 -4.86 5.00
C ALA A 31 -16.01 -5.56 5.20
N ALA A 32 -15.51 -6.24 4.17
CA ALA A 32 -14.24 -6.95 4.24
C ALA A 32 -13.16 -5.98 4.76
N ILE A 33 -12.46 -6.39 5.82
CA ILE A 33 -11.37 -5.60 6.42
C ILE A 33 -10.25 -5.51 5.39
N ALA A 34 -9.93 -4.30 4.94
CA ALA A 34 -8.84 -4.11 4.00
C ALA A 34 -7.49 -4.50 4.64
N ALA A 35 -6.61 -5.15 3.87
CA ALA A 35 -5.27 -5.52 4.33
C ALA A 35 -4.53 -4.35 4.99
N GLY A 36 -3.89 -4.59 6.14
CA GLY A 36 -3.22 -3.57 6.93
C GLY A 36 -4.12 -2.69 7.80
N SER A 37 -5.45 -2.83 7.74
CA SER A 37 -6.38 -2.09 8.61
C SER A 37 -6.40 -2.62 10.04
N VAL A 38 -6.23 -3.93 10.19
CA VAL A 38 -5.94 -4.59 11.47
C VAL A 38 -4.66 -5.37 11.29
N VAL A 39 -3.71 -5.16 12.19
CA VAL A 39 -2.38 -5.78 12.11
C VAL A 39 -2.02 -6.48 13.40
N ILE A 40 -1.21 -7.54 13.30
CA ILE A 40 -0.57 -8.15 14.45
C ILE A 40 0.51 -7.17 14.92
N ASN A 41 0.35 -6.66 16.15
CA ASN A 41 1.13 -5.55 16.68
C ASN A 41 2.16 -5.99 17.72
N GLU A 42 1.81 -6.97 18.56
CA GLU A 42 2.66 -7.41 19.65
C GLU A 42 2.34 -8.85 20.03
N ILE A 43 3.37 -9.63 20.38
CA ILE A 43 3.26 -11.06 20.67
C ILE A 43 4.03 -11.37 21.96
N MET A 44 3.31 -11.85 22.98
CA MET A 44 3.90 -12.48 24.14
C MET A 44 3.86 -13.99 23.96
N TYR A 45 4.97 -14.56 23.48
CA TYR A 45 5.10 -16.01 23.29
C TYR A 45 5.95 -16.68 24.39
N ASN A 46 6.72 -15.91 25.17
CA ASN A 46 7.60 -16.42 26.21
C ASN A 46 7.55 -15.51 27.46
N TYR A 47 6.69 -15.83 28.42
CA TYR A 47 6.48 -15.01 29.62
C TYR A 47 7.32 -15.46 30.83
N ALA A 48 7.80 -14.50 31.61
CA ALA A 48 8.54 -14.73 32.86
C ALA A 48 7.66 -15.31 33.96
N SER A 49 8.23 -16.16 34.83
CA SER A 49 7.64 -16.61 36.11
C SER A 49 6.55 -17.68 36.02
N GLY A 50 6.97 -18.94 35.85
CA GLY A 50 6.19 -20.14 36.23
C GLY A 50 4.77 -20.28 35.65
N THR A 51 4.40 -19.42 34.71
CA THR A 51 3.09 -19.31 34.07
C THR A 51 3.32 -18.99 32.60
N THR A 52 2.65 -19.72 31.73
CA THR A 52 2.71 -19.60 30.27
C THR A 52 1.75 -18.51 29.80
N GLN A 53 1.85 -17.27 30.29
CA GLN A 53 0.91 -16.23 29.86
C GLN A 53 1.22 -15.81 28.42
N GLU A 54 0.42 -16.32 27.49
CA GLU A 54 0.57 -16.03 26.06
C GLU A 54 -0.57 -15.16 25.59
N TRP A 55 -0.22 -14.20 24.73
CA TRP A 55 -1.19 -13.31 24.10
C TRP A 55 -0.62 -12.68 22.83
N VAL A 56 -1.52 -12.29 21.96
CA VAL A 56 -1.27 -11.49 20.77
C VAL A 56 -2.15 -10.25 20.82
N GLU A 57 -1.59 -9.12 20.43
CA GLU A 57 -2.29 -7.88 20.25
C GLU A 57 -2.52 -7.58 18.77
N LEU A 58 -3.75 -7.22 18.46
CA LEU A 58 -4.17 -6.66 17.19
C LEU A 58 -4.31 -5.14 17.33
N TYR A 59 -3.78 -4.39 16.36
CA TYR A 59 -3.90 -2.94 16.30
C TYR A 59 -4.73 -2.52 15.10
N ASN A 60 -5.73 -1.67 15.33
CA ASN A 60 -6.47 -1.01 14.26
C ASN A 60 -5.72 0.24 13.81
N THR A 61 -5.16 0.18 12.61
CA THR A 61 -4.35 1.27 12.03
C THR A 61 -5.21 2.42 11.48
N THR A 62 -6.53 2.23 11.42
CA THR A 62 -7.45 3.16 10.75
C THR A 62 -8.04 4.20 11.70
N GLY A 63 -8.60 5.27 11.11
CA GLY A 63 -9.35 6.31 11.82
C GLY A 63 -10.81 5.95 12.13
N ALA A 64 -11.25 4.72 11.86
CA ALA A 64 -12.61 4.25 12.10
C ALA A 64 -12.61 2.99 12.97
N SER A 65 -13.73 2.69 13.64
CA SER A 65 -13.86 1.42 14.35
C SER A 65 -14.02 0.26 13.35
N ILE A 66 -13.35 -0.86 13.63
CA ILE A 66 -13.41 -2.08 12.81
C ILE A 66 -14.11 -3.18 13.60
N ASP A 67 -15.09 -3.83 12.96
CA ASP A 67 -15.80 -4.99 13.50
C ASP A 67 -15.06 -6.29 13.11
N LEU A 68 -14.65 -7.06 14.10
CA LEU A 68 -13.98 -8.36 13.96
C LEU A 68 -14.90 -9.54 14.26
N SER A 69 -16.21 -9.33 14.30
CA SER A 69 -17.20 -10.39 14.50
C SER A 69 -16.99 -11.55 13.52
N GLY A 70 -16.71 -12.74 14.04
CA GLY A 70 -16.57 -13.96 13.24
C GLY A 70 -15.23 -14.12 12.54
N TYR A 71 -14.32 -13.13 12.60
CA TYR A 71 -12.93 -13.33 12.20
C TYR A 71 -12.27 -14.38 13.09
N LYS A 72 -11.22 -15.02 12.59
CA LYS A 72 -10.54 -16.11 13.27
C LYS A 72 -9.07 -15.81 13.45
N VAL A 73 -8.50 -16.34 14.51
CA VAL A 73 -7.06 -16.39 14.73
C VAL A 73 -6.58 -17.83 14.90
N THR A 74 -5.35 -18.08 14.50
CA THR A 74 -4.68 -19.39 14.59
C THR A 74 -3.20 -19.19 14.89
N ASP A 75 -2.57 -20.13 15.59
CA ASP A 75 -1.12 -20.27 15.76
C ASP A 75 -0.43 -20.99 14.59
N ASN A 76 -1.21 -21.63 13.73
CA ASN A 76 -0.65 -22.27 12.55
C ASN A 76 -0.07 -21.30 11.49
N ASN A 77 0.92 -21.78 10.75
CA ASN A 77 1.42 -21.12 9.54
C ASN A 77 0.33 -21.02 8.48
N VAL A 78 0.32 -19.92 7.71
CA VAL A 78 -0.70 -19.65 6.68
C VAL A 78 -0.74 -20.74 5.60
N GLY A 79 0.38 -21.43 5.34
CA GLY A 79 0.48 -22.52 4.37
C GLY A 79 -0.02 -23.89 4.86
N ALA A 80 -0.54 -23.99 6.08
CA ALA A 80 -0.95 -25.27 6.63
C ALA A 80 -2.20 -25.84 5.95
N SER A 81 -2.14 -27.15 5.66
CA SER A 81 -3.20 -27.89 4.96
C SER A 81 -4.03 -28.78 5.89
N SER A 82 -3.79 -28.72 7.20
CA SER A 82 -4.52 -29.47 8.22
C SER A 82 -4.71 -28.67 9.51
N LEU A 83 -5.82 -28.93 10.21
CA LEU A 83 -6.15 -28.34 11.52
C LEU A 83 -5.39 -29.02 12.67
N THR A 84 -4.06 -29.07 12.57
CA THR A 84 -3.22 -29.66 13.63
C THR A 84 -3.13 -28.80 14.89
N GLU A 85 -3.49 -27.52 14.80
CA GLU A 85 -3.33 -26.50 15.84
C GLU A 85 -4.61 -25.65 16.03
N GLY A 86 -4.62 -24.75 17.01
CA GLY A 86 -5.83 -24.17 17.57
C GLY A 86 -6.39 -22.97 16.80
N VAL A 87 -7.66 -23.06 16.39
CA VAL A 87 -8.39 -21.93 15.78
C VAL A 87 -9.37 -21.32 16.77
N TYR A 88 -9.30 -20.00 16.95
CA TYR A 88 -10.22 -19.24 17.78
C TYR A 88 -11.08 -18.31 16.92
N THR A 89 -12.40 -18.35 17.11
CA THR A 89 -13.34 -17.43 16.45
C THR A 89 -13.64 -16.26 17.37
N ILE A 90 -13.42 -15.05 16.88
CA ILE A 90 -13.67 -13.80 17.59
C ILE A 90 -15.20 -13.64 17.78
N PRO A 91 -15.68 -13.42 19.02
CA PRO A 91 -17.11 -13.32 19.31
C PRO A 91 -17.80 -12.19 18.54
N ALA A 92 -19.07 -12.39 18.22
CA ALA A 92 -19.90 -11.34 17.62
C ALA A 92 -20.00 -10.09 18.52
N GLY A 93 -19.98 -8.92 17.90
CA GLY A 93 -19.96 -7.62 18.57
C GLY A 93 -18.56 -7.14 19.00
N THR A 94 -17.50 -7.87 18.66
CA THR A 94 -16.13 -7.45 18.97
C THR A 94 -15.68 -6.39 17.98
N THR A 95 -15.45 -5.18 18.47
CA THR A 95 -14.93 -4.07 17.66
C THR A 95 -13.61 -3.55 18.21
N ILE A 96 -12.68 -3.17 17.33
CA ILE A 96 -11.52 -2.35 17.71
C ILE A 96 -11.84 -0.89 17.40
N PRO A 97 -11.75 0.04 18.36
CA PRO A 97 -11.87 1.48 18.07
C PRO A 97 -10.79 1.97 17.09
N ALA A 98 -11.01 3.15 16.51
CA ALA A 98 -9.99 3.83 15.70
C ALA A 98 -8.67 3.99 16.49
N GLY A 99 -7.54 3.58 15.92
CA GLY A 99 -6.24 3.58 16.61
C GLY A 99 -6.22 2.72 17.88
N GLY A 100 -7.18 1.82 18.06
CA GLY A 100 -7.34 0.99 19.25
C GLY A 100 -6.63 -0.36 19.14
N TYR A 101 -6.60 -1.07 20.26
CA TYR A 101 -5.97 -2.37 20.40
C TYR A 101 -7.00 -3.42 20.84
N LEU A 102 -6.86 -4.64 20.35
CA LEU A 102 -7.58 -5.82 20.83
C LEU A 102 -6.58 -6.89 21.21
N THR A 103 -6.67 -7.40 22.43
CA THR A 103 -5.75 -8.42 22.93
C THR A 103 -6.46 -9.76 23.06
N ILE A 104 -5.83 -10.81 22.55
CA ILE A 104 -6.35 -12.18 22.57
C ILE A 104 -5.25 -13.06 23.16
N GLY A 105 -5.56 -13.86 24.16
CA GLY A 105 -4.56 -14.70 24.80
C GLY A 105 -5.15 -15.90 25.50
N ASN A 106 -4.32 -16.70 26.15
CA ASN A 106 -4.82 -17.85 26.89
C ASN A 106 -5.52 -17.45 28.21
N SER A 107 -6.11 -18.44 28.90
CA SER A 107 -6.95 -18.25 30.08
C SER A 107 -6.24 -17.58 31.27
N VAL A 108 -4.90 -17.65 31.33
CA VAL A 108 -4.10 -17.09 32.44
C VAL A 108 -3.51 -15.72 32.12
N SER A 109 -3.55 -15.27 30.86
CA SER A 109 -3.06 -13.95 30.44
C SER A 109 -3.95 -12.81 30.94
N SER A 110 -3.51 -11.56 30.78
CA SER A 110 -4.34 -10.36 31.02
C SER A 110 -5.11 -9.86 29.78
N ALA A 111 -5.07 -10.59 28.67
CA ALA A 111 -5.73 -10.22 27.40
C ALA A 111 -7.27 -10.11 27.54
N GLN A 112 -7.89 -9.24 26.74
CA GLN A 112 -9.34 -9.00 26.74
C GLN A 112 -10.15 -10.23 26.32
N LEU A 113 -9.74 -10.88 25.23
CA LEU A 113 -10.35 -12.12 24.75
C LEU A 113 -9.49 -13.32 25.12
N LYS A 114 -10.17 -14.46 25.33
CA LYS A 114 -9.54 -15.72 25.74
C LYS A 114 -9.69 -16.76 24.65
N TRP A 115 -8.58 -17.17 24.04
CA TRP A 115 -8.57 -18.25 23.05
C TRP A 115 -8.67 -19.63 23.73
N SER A 116 -9.04 -20.65 22.96
CA SER A 116 -9.18 -22.02 23.44
C SER A 116 -7.84 -22.64 23.85
N ALA A 117 -7.86 -23.67 24.70
CA ALA A 117 -6.65 -24.34 25.21
C ALA A 117 -5.74 -24.98 24.13
N ASN A 118 -6.20 -25.10 22.89
CA ASN A 118 -5.44 -25.70 21.79
C ASN A 118 -4.63 -24.68 20.97
N LEU A 119 -4.74 -23.38 21.25
CA LEU A 119 -3.88 -22.35 20.66
C LEU A 119 -2.77 -22.05 21.68
N ALA A 120 -1.52 -22.32 21.31
CA ALA A 120 -0.36 -22.13 22.16
C ALA A 120 0.84 -21.68 21.33
N LEU A 121 1.58 -20.68 21.81
CA LEU A 121 2.72 -20.12 21.10
C LEU A 121 4.03 -20.78 21.56
N SER A 122 4.83 -21.26 20.61
CA SER A 122 6.11 -21.90 20.90
C SER A 122 7.22 -20.92 21.28
N ASN A 123 7.96 -21.25 22.34
CA ASN A 123 9.12 -20.48 22.82
C ASN A 123 10.28 -20.41 21.80
N SER A 124 10.32 -21.26 20.78
CA SER A 124 11.34 -21.21 19.74
C SER A 124 10.96 -20.32 18.55
N GLY A 125 9.69 -19.95 18.42
CA GLY A 125 9.12 -19.36 17.22
C GLY A 125 7.85 -20.07 16.79
N ASP A 126 6.90 -19.31 16.23
CA ASP A 126 5.60 -19.82 15.82
C ASP A 126 4.97 -19.00 14.69
N GLY A 127 3.88 -19.53 14.14
CA GLY A 127 2.95 -18.81 13.28
C GLY A 127 1.92 -18.04 14.11
N PHE A 128 1.37 -16.98 13.53
CA PHE A 128 0.09 -16.45 13.94
C PHE A 128 -0.60 -15.78 12.76
N ALA A 129 -1.89 -16.01 12.57
CA ALA A 129 -2.65 -15.38 11.50
C ALA A 129 -4.03 -14.91 11.96
N LEU A 130 -4.46 -13.76 11.45
CA LEU A 130 -5.83 -13.24 11.51
C LEU A 130 -6.47 -13.41 10.13
N PHE A 131 -7.63 -14.05 10.05
CA PHE A 131 -8.27 -14.36 8.77
C PHE A 131 -9.79 -14.39 8.85
N SER A 132 -10.47 -14.19 7.71
CA SER A 132 -11.90 -14.44 7.54
C SER A 132 -12.13 -15.74 6.79
N ASP A 133 -12.81 -16.67 7.46
CA ASP A 133 -13.12 -18.00 6.95
C ASP A 133 -14.55 -18.06 6.41
N ALA A 134 -14.72 -17.63 5.15
CA ALA A 134 -16.02 -17.66 4.49
C ALA A 134 -16.50 -19.10 4.20
N ASP A 135 -15.57 -20.05 4.05
CA ASP A 135 -15.85 -21.43 3.66
C ASP A 135 -16.11 -22.36 4.87
N GLY A 136 -15.83 -21.88 6.08
CA GLY A 136 -16.04 -22.61 7.34
C GLY A 136 -15.07 -23.77 7.57
N ASN A 137 -13.96 -23.83 6.83
CA ASN A 137 -12.99 -24.92 6.89
C ASN A 137 -11.92 -24.72 7.98
N ASN A 138 -11.91 -23.56 8.65
CA ASN A 138 -10.97 -23.13 9.68
C ASN A 138 -9.49 -23.08 9.21
N LEU A 139 -9.22 -23.03 7.91
CA LEU A 139 -7.86 -23.00 7.38
C LEU A 139 -7.52 -21.61 6.85
N ALA A 140 -6.43 -21.01 7.36
CA ALA A 140 -5.91 -19.75 6.84
C ALA A 140 -5.48 -19.87 5.37
N SER A 141 -5.02 -21.06 4.93
CA SER A 141 -4.56 -21.33 3.56
C SER A 141 -5.64 -21.19 2.48
N SER A 142 -6.91 -21.31 2.85
CA SER A 142 -8.08 -21.18 1.96
C SER A 142 -8.95 -19.96 2.31
N ALA A 143 -8.48 -19.10 3.21
CA ALA A 143 -9.20 -17.94 3.70
C ALA A 143 -8.58 -16.62 3.21
N GLU A 144 -9.32 -15.53 3.37
CA GLU A 144 -8.74 -14.18 3.27
C GLU A 144 -7.96 -13.90 4.56
N VAL A 145 -6.63 -13.85 4.46
CA VAL A 145 -5.73 -13.52 5.56
C VAL A 145 -5.56 -12.01 5.63
N ILE A 146 -5.87 -11.43 6.79
CA ILE A 146 -5.81 -9.99 7.05
C ILE A 146 -4.39 -9.57 7.44
N ASP A 147 -3.76 -10.33 8.33
CA ASP A 147 -2.34 -10.22 8.66
C ASP A 147 -1.85 -11.57 9.21
N SER A 148 -0.57 -11.85 9.03
CA SER A 148 0.08 -13.06 9.52
C SER A 148 1.57 -12.86 9.75
N VAL A 149 2.14 -13.60 10.69
CA VAL A 149 3.56 -13.58 10.99
C VAL A 149 4.04 -15.00 11.28
N GLU A 150 5.22 -15.33 10.78
CA GLU A 150 5.98 -16.53 11.18
C GLU A 150 7.27 -16.02 11.84
N PHE A 151 7.28 -15.97 13.18
CA PHE A 151 8.41 -15.40 13.92
C PHE A 151 9.30 -16.50 14.48
N THR A 152 10.54 -16.14 14.81
CA THR A 152 11.43 -17.01 15.59
C THR A 152 11.91 -16.28 16.83
N SER A 153 12.38 -17.04 17.82
CA SER A 153 12.99 -16.47 19.02
C SER A 153 14.22 -15.58 18.78
N ALA A 154 14.78 -15.60 17.55
CA ALA A 154 15.85 -14.70 17.15
C ALA A 154 15.39 -13.26 16.84
N TRP A 155 14.08 -13.03 16.63
CA TRP A 155 13.53 -11.71 16.28
C TRP A 155 13.44 -10.76 17.49
N GLY A 156 13.43 -11.31 18.70
CA GLY A 156 13.20 -10.57 19.94
C GLY A 156 12.11 -11.23 20.77
N GLY A 157 11.73 -10.61 21.89
CA GLY A 157 10.71 -11.14 22.80
C GLY A 157 11.09 -12.46 23.49
N ASN A 158 12.36 -12.87 23.38
CA ASN A 158 12.85 -14.09 24.00
C ASN A 158 13.33 -13.85 25.42
N GLY A 159 13.09 -14.82 26.30
CA GLY A 159 13.48 -14.78 27.71
C GLY A 159 12.33 -14.40 28.62
N THR A 160 12.63 -14.20 29.90
CA THR A 160 11.61 -14.09 30.95
C THR A 160 11.17 -12.64 31.16
N GLY A 161 10.60 -11.97 30.15
CA GLY A 161 10.16 -10.59 30.37
C GLY A 161 9.52 -9.90 29.16
N PRO A 162 10.27 -9.60 28.11
CA PRO A 162 9.77 -8.76 27.01
C PRO A 162 8.89 -9.57 26.05
N SER A 163 7.86 -8.91 25.51
CA SER A 163 7.15 -9.35 24.30
C SER A 163 7.98 -9.05 23.03
N LEU A 164 7.55 -9.62 21.91
CA LEU A 164 7.98 -9.23 20.58
C LEU A 164 7.03 -8.14 20.04
N GLU A 165 7.55 -6.92 19.86
CA GLU A 165 6.79 -5.75 19.42
C GLU A 165 7.12 -5.41 17.95
N ARG A 166 6.08 -5.09 17.16
CA ARG A 166 6.24 -4.53 15.81
C ARG A 166 6.67 -3.07 15.91
N LYS A 167 7.71 -2.69 15.18
CA LYS A 167 8.26 -1.31 15.18
C LYS A 167 7.39 -0.38 14.38
N ASP A 168 7.01 -0.80 13.18
CA ASP A 168 6.13 -0.06 12.28
C ASP A 168 4.89 -0.90 11.94
N PRO A 169 3.71 -0.54 12.46
CA PRO A 169 2.46 -1.19 12.10
C PRO A 169 2.13 -1.17 10.60
N ALA A 170 2.72 -0.26 9.81
CA ALA A 170 2.58 -0.23 8.35
C ALA A 170 3.64 -1.07 7.61
N GLY A 171 4.78 -1.38 8.24
CA GLY A 171 5.84 -2.20 7.65
C GLY A 171 5.51 -3.69 7.64
N THR A 172 6.15 -4.50 6.81
CA THR A 172 5.83 -5.93 6.63
C THR A 172 5.93 -6.77 7.92
N SER A 173 4.91 -7.59 8.21
CA SER A 173 4.84 -8.49 9.38
C SER A 173 5.79 -9.70 9.25
N SER A 174 6.08 -10.17 8.04
CA SER A 174 7.02 -11.27 7.79
C SER A 174 8.51 -10.87 7.81
N SER A 175 8.84 -9.59 8.04
CA SER A 175 10.22 -9.13 8.11
C SER A 175 10.72 -9.03 9.56
N SER A 176 11.74 -9.81 9.91
CA SER A 176 12.36 -9.78 11.24
C SER A 176 12.91 -8.40 11.64
N THR A 177 13.26 -7.56 10.66
CA THR A 177 13.80 -6.22 10.92
C THR A 177 12.73 -5.25 11.43
N ASN A 178 11.45 -5.54 11.18
CA ASN A 178 10.31 -4.77 11.67
C ASN A 178 9.83 -5.18 13.07
N TRP A 179 10.55 -6.10 13.73
CA TRP A 179 10.24 -6.52 15.09
C TRP A 179 11.44 -6.31 16.01
N ALA A 180 11.16 -6.14 17.30
CA ALA A 180 12.17 -6.12 18.34
C ALA A 180 11.55 -6.49 19.69
N SER A 181 12.40 -6.85 20.66
CA SER A 181 11.97 -7.01 22.04
C SER A 181 11.42 -5.70 22.60
N SER A 182 10.29 -5.78 23.30
CA SER A 182 9.82 -4.69 24.14
C SER A 182 10.91 -4.26 25.13
N THR A 183 10.98 -2.96 25.38
CA THR A 183 11.79 -2.40 26.47
C THR A 183 11.06 -2.44 27.82
N THR A 184 9.78 -2.85 27.82
CA THR A 184 8.96 -3.05 29.02
C THR A 184 8.82 -4.54 29.33
N SER A 185 9.07 -4.92 30.58
CA SER A 185 8.80 -6.29 31.03
C SER A 185 7.29 -6.54 31.05
N GLY A 186 6.85 -7.62 30.43
CA GLY A 186 5.45 -7.95 30.20
C GLY A 186 4.85 -7.30 28.95
N GLY A 187 5.64 -6.54 28.17
CA GLY A 187 5.18 -5.88 26.95
C GLY A 187 4.34 -4.62 27.19
N THR A 188 3.68 -4.15 26.14
CA THR A 188 2.82 -2.96 26.08
C THR A 188 1.36 -3.28 25.85
N LEU A 189 0.86 -4.37 26.46
CA LEU A 189 -0.52 -4.82 26.33
C LEU A 189 -1.56 -3.68 26.42
N GLY A 190 -2.30 -3.46 25.34
CA GLY A 190 -3.33 -2.45 25.17
C GLY A 190 -2.82 -1.03 24.93
N ALA A 191 -1.53 -0.85 24.65
CA ALA A 191 -0.85 0.43 24.53
C ALA A 191 0.15 0.44 23.36
N LYS A 192 0.71 1.62 23.09
CA LYS A 192 1.69 1.79 22.02
C LYS A 192 2.99 1.06 22.33
N ASN A 193 3.47 0.25 21.38
CA ASN A 193 4.77 -0.43 21.43
C ASN A 193 5.91 0.50 21.82
N THR A 194 6.81 0.02 22.67
CA THR A 194 8.00 0.78 23.07
C THR A 194 9.03 0.95 21.96
N VAL A 195 9.11 -0.02 21.05
CA VAL A 195 9.98 0.04 19.87
C VAL A 195 9.31 0.73 18.68
N TYR A 196 8.14 1.34 18.91
CA TYR A 196 7.40 2.03 17.87
C TYR A 196 8.25 3.14 17.26
N ILE A 197 8.48 3.05 15.95
CA ILE A 197 9.08 4.13 15.19
C ILE A 197 7.97 5.04 14.68
N ASN A 198 7.91 6.26 15.21
CA ASN A 198 7.05 7.30 14.64
C ASN A 198 7.45 7.49 13.18
N GLY A 199 6.58 7.09 12.25
CA GLY A 199 6.48 7.77 10.97
C GLY A 199 6.28 9.26 11.27
N GLY A 200 7.34 10.06 11.14
CA GLY A 200 7.43 11.41 11.71
C GLY A 200 6.22 12.28 11.37
N GLY A 201 5.38 12.54 12.37
CA GLY A 201 4.30 13.51 12.31
C GLY A 201 4.73 14.83 12.94
N GLY A 202 4.84 15.86 12.11
CA GLY A 202 4.97 17.25 12.52
C GLY A 202 4.25 18.15 11.52
N GLY A 203 3.08 18.67 11.92
CA GLY A 203 2.50 19.90 11.36
C GLY A 203 1.68 19.79 10.07
N GLY A 204 0.35 19.69 10.22
CA GLY A 204 -0.65 20.37 9.38
C GLY A 204 -0.75 20.01 7.89
N GLY A 205 -1.76 19.21 7.53
CA GLY A 205 -2.22 19.06 6.15
C GLY A 205 -2.87 17.70 5.94
N GLY A 206 -4.09 17.67 5.38
CA GLY A 206 -5.00 16.52 5.36
C GLY A 206 -4.38 15.17 5.02
N THR A 207 -4.51 14.21 5.95
CA THR A 207 -4.20 12.80 5.74
C THR A 207 -5.28 12.18 4.84
N VAL A 208 -4.95 11.89 3.58
CA VAL A 208 -5.78 10.98 2.77
C VAL A 208 -5.37 9.56 3.11
N THR A 209 -5.99 8.98 4.14
CA THR A 209 -5.86 7.56 4.45
C THR A 209 -6.61 6.76 3.37
N GLY A 210 -5.92 5.88 2.63
CA GLY A 210 -6.57 4.93 1.72
C GLY A 210 -6.53 5.21 0.20
N SER A 211 -5.70 6.15 -0.27
CA SER A 211 -5.46 6.27 -1.71
C SER A 211 -4.60 5.11 -2.23
N LYS A 212 -5.01 4.50 -3.34
CA LYS A 212 -4.22 3.45 -4.00
C LYS A 212 -3.28 4.05 -5.06
N ILE A 213 -2.05 3.57 -5.12
CA ILE A 213 -1.02 3.93 -6.10
C ILE A 213 -0.78 2.72 -6.98
N LEU A 214 -0.83 2.91 -8.29
CA LEU A 214 -0.57 1.86 -9.27
C LEU A 214 0.79 2.07 -9.92
N TRP A 215 1.62 1.04 -9.92
CA TRP A 215 2.86 0.98 -10.67
C TRP A 215 2.64 0.26 -12.00
N ASP A 216 3.03 0.89 -13.10
CA ASP A 216 3.12 0.19 -14.38
C ASP A 216 4.32 -0.76 -14.37
N GLN A 217 4.06 -2.02 -14.71
CA GLN A 217 5.05 -3.07 -14.96
C GLN A 217 4.76 -3.83 -16.27
N GLY A 218 3.83 -3.32 -17.09
CA GLY A 218 3.43 -3.92 -18.37
C GLY A 218 4.27 -3.46 -19.55
N HIS A 219 5.09 -2.41 -19.37
CA HIS A 219 5.77 -1.71 -20.45
C HIS A 219 7.29 -1.88 -20.39
N GLY A 220 7.76 -3.08 -20.02
CA GLY A 220 9.17 -3.45 -20.11
C GLY A 220 10.04 -2.97 -18.94
N GLN A 221 9.46 -2.73 -17.77
CA GLN A 221 10.19 -2.33 -16.55
C GLN A 221 11.25 -3.33 -16.07
N THR A 222 11.29 -4.55 -16.63
CA THR A 222 12.31 -5.56 -16.34
C THR A 222 13.23 -5.85 -17.53
N ALA A 223 13.16 -5.07 -18.61
CA ALA A 223 13.95 -5.28 -19.82
C ALA A 223 15.44 -4.92 -19.61
N GLY A 224 16.36 -5.66 -20.23
CA GLY A 224 17.80 -5.36 -20.18
C GLY A 224 18.31 -5.18 -18.75
N ASN A 225 18.79 -3.98 -18.41
CA ASN A 225 19.21 -3.63 -17.04
C ASN A 225 18.12 -2.98 -16.17
N ALA A 226 16.94 -2.68 -16.72
CA ALA A 226 15.83 -2.16 -15.93
C ALA A 226 15.31 -3.19 -14.92
N ASP A 227 14.93 -2.72 -13.74
CA ASP A 227 14.13 -3.46 -12.76
C ASP A 227 13.22 -2.49 -11.99
N TRP A 228 12.55 -1.59 -12.70
CA TRP A 228 11.78 -0.47 -12.13
C TRP A 228 10.43 -0.90 -11.55
N THR A 229 10.46 -1.93 -10.71
CA THR A 229 9.30 -2.63 -10.18
C THR A 229 9.19 -2.43 -8.68
N ILE A 230 7.99 -2.60 -8.12
CA ILE A 230 7.77 -2.44 -6.67
C ILE A 230 8.39 -3.55 -5.81
N GLY A 231 9.00 -4.55 -6.45
CA GLY A 231 9.78 -5.61 -5.80
C GLY A 231 11.23 -5.71 -6.32
N GLY A 232 11.63 -4.78 -7.18
CA GLY A 232 13.00 -4.56 -7.65
C GLY A 232 13.43 -3.16 -7.26
N ALA A 233 14.10 -2.44 -8.15
CA ALA A 233 14.81 -1.19 -7.85
C ALA A 233 13.94 -0.10 -7.20
N ASN A 234 12.62 -0.11 -7.40
CA ASN A 234 11.69 0.83 -6.77
C ASN A 234 11.06 0.29 -5.47
N SER A 235 11.56 -0.80 -4.87
CA SER A 235 10.92 -1.44 -3.72
C SER A 235 10.90 -0.54 -2.50
N SER A 236 12.00 0.15 -2.20
CA SER A 236 12.09 1.12 -1.11
C SER A 236 11.23 2.36 -1.36
N PHE A 237 11.03 2.74 -2.63
CA PHE A 237 10.07 3.79 -2.98
C PHE A 237 8.64 3.34 -2.69
N ALA A 238 8.26 2.15 -3.13
CA ALA A 238 6.95 1.57 -2.81
C ALA A 238 6.73 1.45 -1.30
N ASP A 239 7.74 1.01 -0.55
CA ASP A 239 7.67 0.89 0.91
C ASP A 239 7.56 2.24 1.59
N ALA A 240 8.29 3.26 1.14
CA ALA A 240 8.15 4.61 1.69
C ALA A 240 6.74 5.18 1.49
N LEU A 241 6.07 4.85 0.37
CA LEU A 241 4.67 5.22 0.17
C LEU A 241 3.72 4.41 1.06
N ARG A 242 3.99 3.12 1.27
CA ARG A 242 3.23 2.29 2.23
C ARG A 242 3.34 2.87 3.66
N VAL A 243 4.53 3.32 4.05
CA VAL A 243 4.77 4.02 5.34
C VAL A 243 3.96 5.33 5.42
N LYS A 244 3.68 6.00 4.30
CA LYS A 244 2.78 7.17 4.25
C LYS A 244 1.28 6.82 4.24
N GLY A 245 0.91 5.54 4.33
CA GLY A 245 -0.47 5.08 4.37
C GLY A 245 -1.12 4.86 3.01
N TYR A 246 -0.32 4.77 1.94
CA TYR A 246 -0.80 4.42 0.61
C TYR A 246 -0.84 2.90 0.41
N THR A 247 -1.86 2.40 -0.30
CA THR A 247 -1.81 1.04 -0.85
C THR A 247 -1.07 1.08 -2.18
N VAL A 248 0.08 0.40 -2.27
CA VAL A 248 0.86 0.32 -3.51
C VAL A 248 0.67 -1.04 -4.17
N ALA A 249 0.18 -1.03 -5.41
CA ALA A 249 0.02 -2.21 -6.25
C ALA A 249 0.74 -1.99 -7.60
N SER A 250 0.95 -3.07 -8.35
CA SER A 250 1.46 -3.00 -9.71
C SER A 250 0.56 -3.76 -10.69
N THR A 251 0.72 -3.50 -11.98
CA THR A 251 0.01 -4.23 -13.03
C THR A 251 0.91 -4.48 -14.24
N THR A 252 0.72 -5.64 -14.87
CA THR A 252 1.27 -5.96 -16.19
C THR A 252 0.21 -5.86 -17.30
N SER A 253 -1.03 -5.54 -16.93
CA SER A 253 -2.13 -5.38 -17.90
C SER A 253 -2.02 -4.04 -18.61
N ALA A 254 -2.56 -3.98 -19.84
CA ALA A 254 -2.69 -2.73 -20.58
C ALA A 254 -3.43 -1.67 -19.75
N ILE A 255 -2.92 -0.44 -19.76
CA ILE A 255 -3.45 0.64 -18.94
C ILE A 255 -4.79 1.11 -19.48
N SER A 256 -5.86 0.86 -18.72
CA SER A 256 -7.23 1.17 -19.13
C SER A 256 -7.99 1.87 -18.00
N ALA A 257 -9.12 2.48 -18.33
CA ALA A 257 -9.99 3.10 -17.32
C ALA A 257 -10.42 2.11 -16.23
N THR A 258 -10.64 0.84 -16.58
CA THR A 258 -10.96 -0.22 -15.61
C THR A 258 -9.79 -0.52 -14.69
N VAL A 259 -8.58 -0.67 -15.24
CA VAL A 259 -7.36 -0.91 -14.44
C VAL A 259 -7.07 0.27 -13.51
N LEU A 260 -7.27 1.50 -13.99
CA LEU A 260 -7.05 2.72 -13.22
C LEU A 260 -8.19 3.01 -12.22
N SER A 261 -9.32 2.30 -12.32
CA SER A 261 -10.45 2.51 -11.41
C SER A 261 -10.06 2.17 -9.97
N GLY A 262 -10.34 3.10 -9.06
CA GLY A 262 -9.98 2.98 -7.64
C GLY A 262 -8.53 3.36 -7.30
N TYR A 263 -7.70 3.73 -8.28
CA TYR A 263 -6.37 4.29 -8.03
C TYR A 263 -6.40 5.82 -8.05
N LYS A 264 -5.56 6.44 -7.23
CA LYS A 264 -5.40 7.88 -7.14
C LYS A 264 -4.17 8.36 -7.92
N VAL A 265 -3.10 7.59 -7.92
CA VAL A 265 -1.88 7.90 -8.66
C VAL A 265 -1.45 6.70 -9.48
N LEU A 266 -0.94 6.96 -10.68
CA LEU A 266 -0.26 6.01 -11.55
C LEU A 266 1.21 6.45 -11.69
N VAL A 267 2.14 5.53 -11.50
CA VAL A 267 3.58 5.74 -11.71
C VAL A 267 4.00 4.97 -12.96
N LEU A 268 4.66 5.68 -13.89
CA LEU A 268 5.14 5.16 -15.17
C LEU A 268 6.67 5.24 -15.20
N PRO A 269 7.39 4.23 -14.67
CA PRO A 269 8.84 4.28 -14.60
C PRO A 269 9.48 3.69 -15.87
N GLU A 270 10.31 4.50 -16.52
CA GLU A 270 11.15 4.22 -17.69
C GLU A 270 10.57 3.11 -18.59
N PRO A 271 9.48 3.42 -19.33
CA PRO A 271 8.90 2.45 -20.24
C PRO A 271 9.91 2.08 -21.31
N ASN A 272 9.93 0.80 -21.65
CA ASN A 272 10.68 0.20 -22.75
C ASN A 272 9.76 -0.37 -23.83
N ILE A 273 8.44 -0.32 -23.64
CA ILE A 273 7.44 -0.68 -24.64
C ILE A 273 6.51 0.51 -24.82
N ASN A 274 6.18 0.85 -26.06
CA ASN A 274 5.35 2.01 -26.36
C ASN A 274 3.89 1.78 -25.94
N TYR A 275 3.31 2.75 -25.24
CA TYR A 275 1.88 2.76 -24.93
C TYR A 275 1.03 2.90 -26.21
N THR A 276 -0.03 2.12 -26.30
CA THR A 276 -1.01 2.24 -27.40
C THR A 276 -1.78 3.56 -27.32
N ALA A 277 -2.43 3.95 -28.42
CA ALA A 277 -3.29 5.15 -28.43
C ALA A 277 -4.43 5.06 -27.41
N THR A 278 -4.96 3.86 -27.16
CA THR A 278 -6.00 3.61 -26.16
C THR A 278 -5.47 3.84 -24.74
N GLU A 279 -4.27 3.35 -24.43
CA GLU A 279 -3.64 3.54 -23.12
C GLU A 279 -3.31 5.01 -22.86
N LYS A 280 -2.71 5.68 -23.84
CA LYS A 280 -2.46 7.14 -23.78
C LYS A 280 -3.75 7.90 -23.51
N THR A 281 -4.84 7.54 -24.19
CA THR A 281 -6.16 8.14 -23.94
C THR A 281 -6.68 7.88 -22.53
N ALA A 282 -6.52 6.65 -22.01
CA ALA A 282 -6.93 6.30 -20.65
C ALA A 282 -6.12 7.07 -19.59
N ILE A 283 -4.81 7.18 -19.76
CA ILE A 283 -3.91 7.95 -18.87
C ILE A 283 -4.27 9.44 -18.90
N ASN A 284 -4.45 10.01 -20.09
CA ASN A 284 -4.87 11.41 -20.24
C ASN A 284 -6.21 11.68 -19.52
N THR A 285 -7.19 10.79 -19.72
CA THR A 285 -8.52 10.90 -19.11
C THR A 285 -8.45 10.74 -17.59
N PHE A 286 -7.58 9.87 -17.09
CA PHE A 286 -7.37 9.67 -15.66
C PHE A 286 -6.86 10.96 -14.99
N ILE A 287 -5.85 11.61 -15.57
CA ILE A 287 -5.37 12.91 -15.06
C ILE A 287 -6.49 13.95 -15.19
N GLN A 288 -7.15 14.05 -16.34
CA GLN A 288 -8.22 15.02 -16.56
C GLN A 288 -9.33 14.96 -15.48
N ASN A 289 -9.63 13.74 -15.01
CA ASN A 289 -10.66 13.44 -14.01
C ASN A 289 -10.16 13.41 -12.55
N GLY A 290 -8.97 13.96 -12.27
CA GLY A 290 -8.51 14.16 -10.90
C GLY A 290 -7.50 13.13 -10.41
N GLY A 291 -7.04 12.22 -11.27
CA GLY A 291 -5.92 11.33 -11.01
C GLY A 291 -4.58 12.07 -11.04
N GLY A 292 -3.58 11.46 -10.41
CA GLY A 292 -2.18 11.87 -10.47
C GLY A 292 -1.36 10.94 -11.37
N VAL A 293 -0.48 11.44 -12.23
CA VAL A 293 0.47 10.59 -12.97
C VAL A 293 1.90 11.07 -12.79
N TYR A 294 2.79 10.14 -12.45
CA TYR A 294 4.23 10.40 -12.42
C TYR A 294 4.90 9.76 -13.64
N PHE A 295 5.38 10.59 -14.56
CA PHE A 295 6.20 10.18 -15.70
C PHE A 295 7.67 10.19 -15.29
N ILE A 296 8.31 9.03 -15.21
CA ILE A 296 9.74 8.95 -14.88
C ILE A 296 10.43 8.39 -16.11
N ALA A 297 11.22 9.21 -16.79
CA ALA A 297 12.03 8.82 -17.93
C ALA A 297 13.48 8.54 -17.49
N ASP A 298 14.33 8.33 -18.47
CA ASP A 298 15.79 8.23 -18.31
C ASP A 298 16.43 9.14 -19.40
N HIS A 299 17.54 8.72 -20.02
CA HIS A 299 18.20 9.44 -21.11
C HIS A 299 17.86 8.90 -22.51
N ILE A 300 18.36 9.57 -23.54
CA ILE A 300 18.57 8.95 -24.85
C ILE A 300 19.59 7.80 -24.69
N VAL A 301 19.39 6.63 -25.32
CA VAL A 301 20.11 5.36 -25.07
C VAL A 301 19.58 4.56 -23.87
N SER A 302 18.35 4.83 -23.43
CA SER A 302 17.62 4.02 -22.44
C SER A 302 16.81 2.86 -23.06
N ASP A 303 16.98 2.56 -24.36
CA ASP A 303 16.42 1.37 -24.99
C ASP A 303 17.01 0.06 -24.41
N ARG A 304 16.32 -0.54 -23.42
CA ARG A 304 16.73 -1.76 -22.72
C ARG A 304 16.25 -3.05 -23.39
N ASN A 305 15.33 -2.97 -24.36
CA ASN A 305 14.78 -4.14 -25.05
C ASN A 305 15.22 -4.25 -26.53
N ASN A 306 15.99 -3.28 -27.01
CA ASN A 306 16.51 -3.17 -28.37
C ASN A 306 15.43 -3.07 -29.46
N ASP A 307 14.28 -2.46 -29.14
CA ASP A 307 13.22 -2.17 -30.12
C ASP A 307 13.40 -0.81 -30.83
N GLY A 308 14.44 -0.07 -30.44
CA GLY A 308 14.83 1.23 -30.95
C GLY A 308 14.16 2.41 -30.27
N TRP A 309 13.32 2.21 -29.25
CA TRP A 309 12.67 3.28 -28.51
C TRP A 309 13.32 3.51 -27.16
N ASP A 310 13.76 4.74 -26.93
CA ASP A 310 14.15 5.20 -25.60
C ASP A 310 12.92 5.67 -24.80
N SER A 311 12.98 5.62 -23.48
CA SER A 311 11.90 6.07 -22.59
C SER A 311 11.44 7.51 -22.88
N VAL A 312 12.40 8.42 -23.11
CA VAL A 312 12.13 9.82 -23.51
C VAL A 312 11.34 9.91 -24.83
N GLN A 313 11.63 9.03 -25.79
CA GLN A 313 10.95 8.99 -27.08
C GLN A 313 9.54 8.40 -26.98
N ILE A 314 9.36 7.40 -26.10
CA ILE A 314 8.06 6.78 -25.83
C ILE A 314 7.09 7.81 -25.27
N PHE A 315 7.52 8.58 -24.27
CA PHE A 315 6.70 9.66 -23.70
C PHE A 315 6.44 10.77 -24.71
N ASP A 316 7.44 11.21 -25.47
CA ASP A 316 7.27 12.25 -26.48
C ASP A 316 6.39 11.82 -27.66
N GLY A 317 6.28 10.52 -27.92
CA GLY A 317 5.47 9.93 -29.00
C GLY A 317 6.18 9.86 -30.35
N SER A 318 7.50 9.98 -30.39
CA SER A 318 8.29 10.01 -31.63
C SER A 318 9.66 9.39 -31.44
N GLN A 319 10.00 8.40 -32.27
CA GLN A 319 11.31 7.75 -32.24
C GLN A 319 12.41 8.65 -32.82
N THR A 320 12.08 9.51 -33.79
CA THR A 320 13.09 10.18 -34.64
C THR A 320 13.14 11.69 -34.49
N VAL A 321 12.06 12.32 -34.06
CA VAL A 321 11.93 13.79 -33.97
C VAL A 321 11.80 14.21 -32.51
N ALA A 322 12.71 15.06 -32.03
CA ALA A 322 12.59 15.74 -30.74
C ALA A 322 11.49 16.82 -30.78
N ASN A 323 10.77 17.01 -29.68
CA ASN A 323 9.64 17.94 -29.58
C ASN A 323 8.65 17.83 -30.76
N PRO A 324 8.18 16.61 -31.10
CA PRO A 324 7.37 16.39 -32.30
C PRO A 324 6.04 17.14 -32.21
N THR A 325 5.56 17.67 -33.33
CA THR A 325 4.16 18.14 -33.45
C THR A 325 3.23 17.00 -33.85
N THR A 326 3.62 16.20 -34.84
CA THR A 326 2.85 15.03 -35.30
C THR A 326 3.21 13.81 -34.47
N GLY A 327 2.20 13.08 -33.98
CA GLY A 327 2.41 11.89 -33.14
C GLY A 327 2.79 12.21 -31.68
N SER A 328 2.87 13.49 -31.33
CA SER A 328 3.16 13.96 -29.98
C SER A 328 2.20 13.39 -28.94
N TRP A 329 2.72 13.01 -27.78
CA TRP A 329 1.90 12.67 -26.62
C TRP A 329 2.01 13.70 -25.48
N VAL A 330 3.02 13.61 -24.62
CA VAL A 330 3.09 14.48 -23.43
C VAL A 330 3.22 15.96 -23.78
N GLY A 331 3.91 16.30 -24.88
CA GLY A 331 4.04 17.69 -25.31
C GLY A 331 2.75 18.32 -25.80
N ALA A 332 2.00 17.64 -26.66
CA ALA A 332 0.70 18.11 -27.13
C ALA A 332 -0.37 18.10 -26.04
N THR A 333 -0.29 17.19 -25.06
CA THR A 333 -1.32 17.02 -24.04
C THR A 333 -1.07 17.85 -22.79
N PHE A 334 0.17 17.84 -22.28
CA PHE A 334 0.53 18.36 -20.96
C PHE A 334 1.49 19.55 -21.01
N GLY A 335 2.10 19.83 -22.17
CA GLY A 335 2.94 21.02 -22.38
C GLY A 335 4.41 20.85 -21.97
N PHE A 336 4.92 19.63 -21.99
CA PHE A 336 6.34 19.35 -21.79
C PHE A 336 6.83 18.21 -22.69
N TYR A 337 8.12 18.17 -22.99
CA TYR A 337 8.80 17.08 -23.69
C TYR A 337 10.06 16.67 -22.93
N PHE A 338 10.49 15.42 -23.05
CA PHE A 338 11.80 15.00 -22.56
C PHE A 338 12.88 15.30 -23.61
N ASN A 339 13.89 16.06 -23.23
CA ASN A 339 15.01 16.33 -24.11
C ASN A 339 15.82 15.06 -24.38
N ARG A 340 16.34 14.94 -25.60
CA ARG A 340 17.17 13.80 -26.03
C ARG A 340 18.64 13.99 -25.64
N ASN A 341 18.89 14.19 -24.35
CA ASN A 341 20.22 14.33 -23.77
C ASN A 341 20.49 13.21 -22.76
N ASN A 342 21.75 13.12 -22.34
CA ASN A 342 22.27 12.20 -21.35
C ASN A 342 23.25 13.00 -20.49
N LEU A 343 22.87 13.27 -19.25
CA LEU A 343 23.58 14.15 -18.34
C LEU A 343 23.87 13.45 -17.02
N VAL A 344 25.01 13.77 -16.43
CA VAL A 344 25.39 13.33 -15.09
C VAL A 344 25.72 14.56 -14.27
N GLN A 345 25.08 14.72 -13.13
CA GLN A 345 25.46 15.71 -12.14
C GLN A 345 25.04 15.25 -10.74
N GLU A 346 26.00 15.19 -9.85
CA GLU A 346 25.76 14.91 -8.45
C GLU A 346 26.71 15.74 -7.55
N PRO A 347 26.19 16.54 -6.61
CA PRO A 347 24.79 16.88 -6.42
C PRO A 347 24.27 17.93 -7.41
N VAL A 348 22.97 17.85 -7.73
CA VAL A 348 22.16 18.96 -8.23
C VAL A 348 21.57 19.71 -7.04
N THR A 349 21.77 21.03 -6.98
CA THR A 349 21.36 21.89 -5.85
C THR A 349 20.50 23.10 -6.26
N ASP A 350 20.30 23.32 -7.56
CA ASP A 350 19.35 24.34 -8.03
C ASP A 350 17.92 23.79 -7.93
N ILE A 351 17.35 23.95 -6.74
CA ILE A 351 16.04 23.43 -6.35
C ILE A 351 15.16 24.62 -5.98
N ARG A 352 14.05 24.77 -6.70
CA ARG A 352 13.07 25.83 -6.47
C ARG A 352 12.09 25.40 -5.40
N ALA A 353 11.99 26.18 -4.33
CA ALA A 353 11.13 25.86 -3.20
C ALA A 353 9.64 25.85 -3.56
N ASN A 354 8.97 24.73 -3.31
CA ASN A 354 7.53 24.53 -3.38
C ASN A 354 7.14 23.29 -2.55
N SER A 355 5.89 22.85 -2.64
CA SER A 355 5.38 21.71 -1.90
C SER A 355 6.04 20.38 -2.30
N VAL A 356 6.34 20.18 -3.58
CA VAL A 356 7.02 18.99 -4.10
C VAL A 356 8.49 18.94 -3.64
N THR A 357 9.17 20.09 -3.63
CA THR A 357 10.59 20.19 -3.26
C THR A 357 10.83 20.47 -1.78
N SER A 358 9.78 20.47 -0.95
CA SER A 358 9.90 20.75 0.48
C SER A 358 10.80 19.73 1.19
N GLY A 359 11.92 20.21 1.74
CA GLY A 359 12.91 19.35 2.40
C GLY A 359 13.90 18.68 1.45
N VAL A 360 13.85 18.97 0.15
CA VAL A 360 14.83 18.50 -0.84
C VAL A 360 15.96 19.52 -0.91
N THR A 361 17.18 19.13 -0.52
CA THR A 361 18.35 20.02 -0.51
C THR A 361 19.35 19.73 -1.63
N ALA A 362 19.35 18.50 -2.12
CA ALA A 362 20.14 18.07 -3.26
C ALA A 362 19.50 16.81 -3.87
N VAL A 363 19.71 16.57 -5.15
CA VAL A 363 19.39 15.30 -5.81
C VAL A 363 20.56 14.82 -6.68
N GLY A 364 20.62 13.51 -6.95
CA GLY A 364 21.55 12.94 -7.93
C GLY A 364 20.98 12.98 -9.35
N VAL A 365 21.85 12.81 -10.36
CA VAL A 365 21.48 12.55 -11.76
C VAL A 365 22.54 11.66 -12.37
N TRP A 366 22.18 10.46 -12.80
CA TRP A 366 23.07 9.43 -13.35
C TRP A 366 22.58 8.95 -14.72
N ASN A 367 22.96 9.71 -15.73
CA ASN A 367 22.47 9.59 -17.10
C ASN A 367 21.00 10.00 -17.22
N GLY A 368 20.63 11.14 -16.66
CA GLY A 368 19.30 11.70 -16.81
C GLY A 368 19.12 12.56 -18.07
N SER A 369 17.88 12.95 -18.32
CA SER A 369 17.48 13.95 -19.30
C SER A 369 16.88 15.21 -18.67
N THR A 370 16.91 16.33 -19.39
CA THR A 370 16.12 17.53 -19.02
C THR A 370 14.75 17.51 -19.72
N ILE A 371 13.87 18.42 -19.32
CA ILE A 371 12.46 18.47 -19.71
C ILE A 371 12.18 19.84 -20.31
N HIS A 372 11.92 19.89 -21.62
CA HIS A 372 11.55 21.11 -22.30
C HIS A 372 10.10 21.49 -21.99
N VAL A 373 9.88 22.66 -21.39
CA VAL A 373 8.54 23.20 -21.11
C VAL A 373 8.10 24.11 -22.26
N THR A 374 6.97 23.80 -22.89
CA THR A 374 6.54 24.46 -24.14
C THR A 374 5.87 25.82 -23.91
N GLY A 375 5.37 26.06 -22.68
CA GLY A 375 4.52 27.19 -22.34
C GLY A 375 3.05 27.05 -22.79
N SER A 376 2.67 25.95 -23.46
CA SER A 376 1.27 25.71 -23.86
C SER A 376 0.35 25.37 -22.67
N ASN A 377 0.92 24.83 -21.60
CA ASN A 377 0.25 24.61 -20.32
C ASN A 377 0.88 25.51 -19.26
N SER A 378 0.19 26.59 -18.90
CA SER A 378 0.69 27.57 -17.92
C SER A 378 0.75 27.04 -16.48
N SER A 379 0.23 25.85 -16.20
CA SER A 379 0.32 25.23 -14.87
C SER A 379 1.61 24.48 -14.62
N VAL A 380 2.45 24.29 -15.65
CA VAL A 380 3.74 23.59 -15.49
C VAL A 380 4.70 24.45 -14.69
N VAL A 381 5.12 23.93 -13.54
CA VAL A 381 6.14 24.47 -12.66
C VAL A 381 7.43 23.68 -12.87
N SER A 382 8.53 24.40 -13.05
CA SER A 382 9.86 23.81 -13.17
C SER A 382 10.55 23.82 -11.81
N ASP A 383 10.91 22.64 -11.30
CA ASP A 383 11.27 22.45 -9.88
C ASP A 383 12.78 22.39 -9.65
N ILE A 384 13.48 21.60 -10.46
CA ILE A 384 14.90 21.29 -10.25
C ILE A 384 15.63 21.51 -11.56
N PHE A 385 16.82 22.11 -11.52
CA PHE A 385 17.64 22.41 -12.69
C PHE A 385 19.03 21.80 -12.54
N ILE A 386 19.47 21.09 -13.58
CA ILE A 386 20.88 20.69 -13.72
C ILE A 386 21.68 21.96 -14.04
N SER A 387 22.80 22.15 -13.36
CA SER A 387 23.63 23.35 -13.50
C SER A 387 24.08 23.55 -14.95
N GLY A 388 23.89 24.76 -15.46
CA GLY A 388 24.22 25.10 -16.84
C GLY A 388 23.20 24.63 -17.89
N GLN A 389 22.12 23.95 -17.50
CA GLN A 389 21.00 23.63 -18.39
C GLN A 389 19.91 24.69 -18.28
N ALA A 390 19.31 25.04 -19.43
CA ALA A 390 18.19 25.98 -19.47
C ALA A 390 16.86 25.31 -19.11
N ASP A 391 16.70 24.04 -19.48
CA ASP A 391 15.50 23.25 -19.22
C ASP A 391 15.62 22.50 -17.89
N PRO A 392 14.51 22.38 -17.12
CA PRO A 392 14.49 21.68 -15.84
C PRO A 392 14.75 20.18 -15.97
N PHE A 393 15.08 19.56 -14.85
CA PHE A 393 15.20 18.11 -14.67
C PHE A 393 13.94 17.48 -14.07
N HIS A 394 13.23 18.23 -13.22
CA HIS A 394 11.94 17.85 -12.65
C HIS A 394 10.92 18.96 -12.89
N VAL A 395 9.70 18.57 -13.26
CA VAL A 395 8.55 19.49 -13.38
C VAL A 395 7.29 18.86 -12.79
N HIS A 396 6.35 19.70 -12.39
CA HIS A 396 4.99 19.27 -12.07
C HIS A 396 3.95 20.25 -12.63
N GLY A 397 2.71 19.80 -12.78
CA GLY A 397 1.63 20.62 -13.34
C GLY A 397 0.26 19.96 -13.24
N SER A 398 -0.74 20.62 -13.82
CA SER A 398 -2.13 20.15 -13.80
C SER A 398 -2.70 19.95 -15.19
N TYR A 399 -3.62 19.01 -15.32
CA TYR A 399 -4.40 18.82 -16.54
C TYR A 399 -5.82 18.41 -16.17
N GLY A 400 -6.81 19.21 -16.61
CA GLY A 400 -8.18 19.11 -16.11
C GLY A 400 -8.22 19.35 -14.60
N SER A 401 -8.77 18.38 -13.85
CA SER A 401 -8.88 18.44 -12.39
C SER A 401 -7.76 17.69 -11.65
N GLY A 402 -6.87 17.00 -12.38
CA GLY A 402 -5.78 16.21 -11.79
C GLY A 402 -4.42 16.83 -12.00
N ARG A 403 -3.40 16.02 -11.69
CA ARG A 403 -2.01 16.45 -11.53
C ARG A 403 -1.07 15.52 -12.29
N PHE A 404 0.03 16.06 -12.76
CA PHE A 404 1.13 15.28 -13.32
C PHE A 404 2.48 15.80 -12.82
N ALA A 405 3.46 14.92 -12.79
CA ALA A 405 4.85 15.26 -12.57
C ALA A 405 5.72 14.49 -13.56
N ALA A 406 6.87 15.05 -13.91
CA ALA A 406 7.83 14.43 -14.80
C ALA A 406 9.26 14.56 -14.25
N LEU A 407 9.99 13.46 -14.31
CA LEU A 407 11.39 13.35 -13.88
C LEU A 407 12.20 12.71 -15.00
N GLY A 408 13.38 13.26 -15.30
CA GLY A 408 14.22 12.81 -16.41
C GLY A 408 15.18 11.65 -16.10
N ASP A 409 15.09 11.00 -14.94
CA ASP A 409 16.02 9.93 -14.55
C ASP A 409 15.35 8.95 -13.59
N SER A 410 15.40 7.67 -13.94
CA SER A 410 14.85 6.55 -13.17
C SER A 410 15.79 6.08 -12.05
N SER A 411 17.10 6.26 -12.22
CA SER A 411 18.12 5.79 -11.28
C SER A 411 18.08 6.50 -9.93
N LEU A 412 17.49 7.69 -9.84
CA LEU A 412 17.25 8.38 -8.56
C LEU A 412 16.44 7.54 -7.57
N TYR A 413 15.56 6.67 -8.09
CA TYR A 413 14.65 5.87 -7.27
C TYR A 413 14.98 4.39 -7.26
N ASP A 414 16.17 4.05 -7.74
CA ASP A 414 16.78 2.74 -7.61
C ASP A 414 17.38 2.59 -6.21
N ASP A 415 17.02 1.54 -5.50
CA ASP A 415 17.50 1.24 -4.15
C ASP A 415 18.55 0.11 -4.10
N GLY A 416 19.09 -0.26 -5.27
CA GLY A 416 20.04 -1.34 -5.46
C GLY A 416 19.43 -2.74 -5.34
N THR A 417 18.12 -2.86 -5.11
CA THR A 417 17.44 -4.16 -5.09
C THR A 417 17.05 -4.56 -6.52
N GLY A 418 17.38 -5.78 -6.93
CA GLY A 418 16.94 -6.26 -8.23
C GLY A 418 17.38 -7.68 -8.54
N ALA A 419 16.89 -8.18 -9.66
CA ALA A 419 17.20 -9.53 -10.13
C ALA A 419 18.71 -9.73 -10.33
N ALA A 420 19.18 -10.96 -10.09
CA ALA A 420 20.59 -11.31 -10.27
C ALA A 420 21.09 -10.98 -11.69
N GLY A 421 22.23 -10.26 -11.77
CA GLY A 421 22.85 -9.87 -13.03
C GLY A 421 22.44 -8.48 -13.55
N LYS A 422 21.55 -7.77 -12.86
CA LYS A 422 21.24 -6.37 -13.14
C LYS A 422 22.31 -5.47 -12.53
N ASN A 423 22.79 -4.49 -13.30
CA ASN A 423 23.71 -3.45 -12.81
C ASN A 423 22.87 -2.23 -12.42
N LEU A 424 22.41 -2.24 -11.17
CA LEU A 424 21.59 -1.20 -10.57
C LEU A 424 22.45 -0.20 -9.79
N TYR A 425 21.96 1.02 -9.62
CA TYR A 425 22.65 2.11 -8.93
C TYR A 425 21.78 2.58 -7.77
N ASP A 426 22.20 2.42 -6.51
CA ASP A 426 21.38 2.83 -5.34
C ASP A 426 21.34 4.37 -5.17
N GLY A 427 20.54 5.05 -5.99
CA GLY A 427 20.27 6.48 -5.87
C GLY A 427 19.24 6.80 -4.77
N TRP A 428 18.42 5.84 -4.36
CA TRP A 428 17.37 6.04 -3.36
C TRP A 428 17.91 6.53 -2.01
N ASN A 429 19.07 6.00 -1.62
CA ASN A 429 19.73 6.38 -0.37
C ASN A 429 20.62 7.62 -0.50
N ASP A 430 20.81 8.14 -1.71
CA ASP A 430 21.59 9.33 -1.98
C ASP A 430 20.77 10.63 -1.79
N TYR A 431 21.51 11.67 -1.39
CA TYR A 431 21.03 13.04 -1.22
C TYR A 431 19.62 13.15 -0.57
N SER A 432 18.68 13.80 -1.26
CA SER A 432 17.27 13.92 -0.86
C SER A 432 16.33 13.22 -1.86
N ASP A 433 16.82 12.22 -2.59
CA ASP A 433 16.12 11.62 -3.72
C ASP A 433 14.80 10.96 -3.27
N LYS A 434 14.84 10.20 -2.18
CA LYS A 434 13.63 9.65 -1.53
C LYS A 434 12.63 10.70 -1.07
N VAL A 435 13.09 11.88 -0.66
CA VAL A 435 12.20 12.97 -0.20
C VAL A 435 11.44 13.53 -1.39
N LEU A 436 12.13 13.78 -2.51
CA LEU A 436 11.50 14.18 -3.76
C LEU A 436 10.48 13.13 -4.22
N ALA A 437 10.86 11.85 -4.23
CA ALA A 437 10.00 10.75 -4.68
C ALA A 437 8.66 10.72 -3.92
N VAL A 438 8.74 10.75 -2.58
CA VAL A 438 7.57 10.68 -1.70
C VAL A 438 6.74 11.96 -1.79
N ASN A 439 7.36 13.13 -1.79
CA ASN A 439 6.65 14.40 -1.91
C ASN A 439 5.90 14.50 -3.24
N THR A 440 6.52 14.10 -4.35
CA THR A 440 5.88 14.13 -5.67
C THR A 440 4.62 13.27 -5.68
N VAL A 441 4.68 12.03 -5.16
CA VAL A 441 3.49 11.17 -5.09
C VAL A 441 2.45 11.73 -4.11
N GLN A 442 2.86 12.28 -2.98
CA GLN A 442 1.96 12.94 -2.04
C GLN A 442 1.23 14.12 -2.68
N TRP A 443 1.93 14.91 -3.51
CA TRP A 443 1.36 16.02 -4.25
C TRP A 443 0.42 15.53 -5.35
N LEU A 444 0.81 14.51 -6.11
CA LEU A 444 -0.04 13.87 -7.13
C LEU A 444 -1.34 13.30 -6.51
N ALA A 445 -1.25 12.75 -5.31
CA ALA A 445 -2.41 12.24 -4.57
C ALA A 445 -3.30 13.35 -3.98
N GLY A 446 -2.82 14.60 -3.94
CA GLY A 446 -3.53 15.73 -3.34
C GLY A 446 -3.42 15.80 -1.81
N THR A 447 -2.48 15.08 -1.21
CA THR A 447 -2.23 15.13 0.25
C THR A 447 -1.41 16.34 0.67
N ILE A 448 -0.59 16.86 -0.25
CA ILE A 448 0.12 18.13 -0.10
C ILE A 448 -0.20 19.03 -1.32
N ASN A 449 -0.12 20.35 -1.13
CA ASN A 449 -0.50 21.34 -2.14
C ASN A 449 0.63 22.29 -2.43
#